data_AF-A0A960XTR4-F1
#
_entry.id   AF-A0A960XTR4-F1
#
_cell.length_a   1.000
_cell.length_b   1.000
_cell.length_c   1.000
_cell.angle_alpha   90.00
_cell.angle_beta   90.00
_cell.angle_gamma   90.00
#
_symmetry.space_group_name_H-M   'P 1'
#
loop_
_entity.id
_entity.type
_entity.pdbx_description
1 polymer ?
#
loop_
_entity_poly.entity_id
_entity_poly.type
_entity_poly.pdbx_seq_one_letter_code
_entity_poly.pdbx_strand_id
1 'polypeptide(L)' 'GEAEILARFDQPASAETPFMFHCHILEHEDAGMMGQFTVT' A
#
# COMPACT_ATOMS: atom_id res chain seq x y z
N GLY A 1 -2.30 9.39 -18.00
CA GLY A 1 -3.06 10.16 -17.00
C GLY A 1 -2.19 10.26 -15.78
N GLU A 2 -2.20 11.40 -15.11
CA GLU A 2 -1.38 11.65 -13.92
C GLU A 2 -2.32 11.92 -12.75
N ALA A 3 -1.95 11.43 -11.57
CA ALA A 3 -2.68 11.67 -10.34
C ALA A 3 -1.67 12.06 -9.26
N GLU A 4 -2.01 13.08 -8.47
CA GLU A 4 -1.24 13.51 -7.32
C GLU A 4 -2.01 13.15 -6.05
N ILE A 5 -1.32 12.57 -5.07
CA ILE A 5 -1.92 12.08 -3.82
C ILE A 5 -1.15 12.65 -2.64
N LEU A 6 -1.87 13.31 -1.73
CA LEU A 6 -1.37 13.69 -0.42
C LEU A 6 -2.00 12.77 0.64
N ALA A 7 -1.19 11.88 1.20
CA ALA A 7 -1.61 10.93 2.22
C ALA A 7 -0.97 11.25 3.58
N ARG A 8 -1.71 11.01 4.66
CA ARG A 8 -1.24 11.10 6.04
C ARG A 8 -1.39 9.74 6.71
N PHE A 9 -0.35 9.32 7.43
CA PHE A 9 -0.32 8.04 8.14
C PHE A 9 -0.28 8.31 9.64
N ASP A 10 -1.43 8.19 10.30
CA ASP A 10 -1.58 8.47 11.74
C ASP A 10 -1.42 7.19 12.61
N GLN A 11 -1.11 6.04 12.00
CA GLN A 11 -1.00 4.74 12.66
C GLN A 11 0.35 4.10 12.36
N PRO A 12 1.02 3.47 13.34
CA PRO A 12 2.27 2.77 13.10
C PRO A 12 2.02 1.45 12.36
N ALA A 13 2.99 1.06 11.53
CA ALA A 13 3.04 -0.23 10.85
C ALA A 13 4.47 -0.78 10.95
N SER A 14 4.63 -1.83 11.74
CA SER A 14 5.94 -2.44 11.98
C SER A 14 6.34 -3.33 10.79
N ALA A 15 7.59 -3.81 10.77
CA ALA A 15 8.02 -4.78 9.77
C ALA A 15 7.32 -6.16 9.92
N GLU A 16 6.79 -6.48 11.11
CA GLU A 16 6.01 -7.70 11.36
C GLU A 16 4.58 -7.58 10.81
N THR A 17 4.03 -6.36 10.79
CA THR A 17 2.68 -6.05 10.31
C THR A 17 2.65 -4.76 9.46
N PRO A 18 3.22 -4.80 8.24
CA PRO A 18 3.29 -3.62 7.37
C PRO A 18 1.94 -3.26 6.76
N PHE A 19 1.76 -2.01 6.35
CA PHE A 19 0.64 -1.62 5.49
C PHE A 19 0.88 -2.10 4.05
N MET A 20 -0.22 -2.27 3.30
CA MET A 20 -0.21 -2.67 1.90
C MET A 20 -0.81 -1.58 1.02
N PHE A 21 -0.30 -1.46 -0.21
CA PHE A 21 -0.94 -0.73 -1.28
C PHE A 21 -0.94 -1.61 -2.53
N HIS A 22 -2.05 -1.63 -3.25
CA HIS A 22 -2.22 -2.53 -4.39
C HIS A 22 -3.24 -1.96 -5.36
N CYS A 23 -3.25 -2.52 -6.57
CA CYS A 23 -4.36 -2.29 -7.49
C CYS A 23 -5.62 -2.94 -6.93
N HIS A 24 -6.76 -2.23 -6.97
CA HIS A 24 -8.04 -2.79 -6.51
C HIS A 24 -8.76 -3.62 -7.59
N ILE A 25 -8.01 -4.08 -8.59
CA ILE A 25 -8.41 -5.15 -9.51
C ILE A 25 -7.80 -6.43 -8.94
N LEU A 26 -8.65 -7.33 -8.43
CA LEU A 26 -8.22 -8.47 -7.63
C LEU A 26 -7.26 -9.39 -8.39
N GLU A 27 -7.50 -9.63 -9.68
CA GLU A 27 -6.63 -10.45 -10.51
C GLU A 27 -5.23 -9.84 -10.66
N HIS A 28 -5.10 -8.51 -10.59
CA HIS A 28 -3.81 -7.84 -10.63
C HIS A 28 -3.10 -7.90 -9.28
N GLU A 29 -3.85 -7.77 -8.18
CA GLU A 29 -3.33 -7.97 -6.83
C GLU A 29 -2.75 -9.39 -6.67
N ASP A 30 -3.53 -10.42 -7.04
CA ASP A 30 -3.12 -11.82 -7.01
C ASP A 30 -1.92 -12.10 -7.94
N ALA A 31 -1.82 -11.37 -9.05
CA ALA A 31 -0.66 -11.41 -9.95
C ALA A 31 0.56 -10.61 -9.43
N GLY A 32 0.48 -10.02 -8.24
CA GLY A 32 1.60 -9.37 -7.56
C GLY A 32 1.67 -7.84 -7.72
N MET A 33 0.60 -7.17 -8.19
CA MET A 33 0.52 -5.71 -8.24
C MET A 33 0.21 -5.12 -6.85
N MET A 34 1.06 -5.47 -5.88
CA MET A 34 0.99 -5.12 -4.47
C MET A 34 2.38 -4.72 -3.96
N GLY A 35 2.43 -3.75 -3.05
CA GLY A 35 3.61 -3.39 -2.28
C GLY A 35 3.30 -3.23 -0.80
N GLN A 36 4.35 -3.26 0.02
CA GLN A 36 4.29 -3.12 1.48
C GLN A 36 5.19 -1.98 1.95
N PHE A 37 4.79 -1.30 3.03
CA PHE A 37 5.60 -0.27 3.66
C PHE A 37 5.36 -0.19 5.18
N THR A 38 6.38 0.25 5.90
CA THR A 38 6.32 0.51 7.34
C THR A 38 6.01 1.97 7.62
N VAL A 39 5.45 2.24 8.79
CA VAL A 39 5.22 3.59 9.33
C VAL A 39 5.71 3.59 10.77
N THR A 40 6.64 4.49 11.08
CA THR A 40 7.28 4.63 12.39
C THR A 40 6.72 5.81 13.16
#